data_AF-A0A5J4X618-F1
#
_entry.id   AF-A0A5J4X618-F1
#
_cell.length_a   1.000
_cell.length_b   1.000
_cell.length_c   1.000
_cell.angle_alpha   90.00
_cell.angle_beta   90.00
_cell.angle_gamma   90.00
#
_symmetry.space_group_name_H-M   'P 1'
#
loop_
_entity.id
_entity.type
_entity.pdbx_description
1 polymer ?
#
loop_
_entity_poly.entity_id
_entity_poly.type
_entity_poly.pdbx_seq_one_letter_code
_entity_poly.pdbx_strand_id
1 'polypeptide(L)'
;MYGVQINDDGTIEQMNDELAQACVNGLKNLEIHNYPQPINMEVSLLSIFCGFYGTSNETISAEGIGNIRKFNKLSANADKNYGQASSNGERKPNPWILTKILRYHNKDHYEQIIKPLLKKNYEGKKKEKQIQINQTLILNKIDLTDDFTQLDMQEKAANGEYEKEEQIVMDLTRILIYYEGETEDIYAIKGYDAICDTQVLYHKLEGTVYKQLEKININFKNKKIDEKDNSKPITVKHIFKKYASKFFKKRCKFISEDPKILTVFQGYKYKKLHTIDYECLQMYFYLIKETIAAGDERVYEYILNWIAWLIQNPGKNRELQQYYKVDKVQVKIDSLM
;
A
#
# COMPACT_ATOMS: atom_id res chain seq x y z
N MET A 1 -8.34 -2.13 23.06
CA MET A 1 -8.88 -0.78 22.78
C MET A 1 -9.21 -0.73 21.29
N TYR A 2 -10.36 -0.18 20.88
CA TYR A 2 -10.67 -0.03 19.46
C TYR A 2 -10.07 1.29 18.95
N GLY A 3 -9.02 1.21 18.12
CA GLY A 3 -8.45 2.34 17.39
C GLY A 3 -7.59 3.32 18.18
N VAL A 4 -6.79 4.10 17.44
CA VAL A 4 -6.06 5.28 17.95
C VAL A 4 -7.02 6.46 17.84
N GLN A 5 -7.30 7.14 18.97
CA GLN A 5 -8.24 8.27 19.05
C GLN A 5 -7.55 9.63 18.80
N ILE A 6 -6.30 9.57 18.36
CA ILE A 6 -5.43 10.69 18.06
C ILE A 6 -4.85 10.42 16.67
N ASN A 7 -4.96 11.39 15.79
CA ASN A 7 -4.43 11.32 14.44
C ASN A 7 -2.89 11.44 14.45
N ASP A 8 -2.24 11.11 13.32
CA ASP A 8 -0.78 11.19 13.18
C ASP A 8 -0.23 12.62 13.38
N ASP A 9 -1.07 13.64 13.21
CA ASP A 9 -0.77 15.06 13.43
C ASP A 9 -1.02 15.53 14.88
N GLY A 10 -1.40 14.62 15.78
CA GLY A 10 -1.69 14.92 17.19
C GLY A 10 -3.10 15.46 17.46
N THR A 11 -3.95 15.61 16.45
CA THR A 11 -5.35 16.05 16.63
C THR A 11 -6.24 14.91 17.14
N ILE A 12 -7.31 15.26 17.88
CA ILE A 12 -8.29 14.26 18.33
C ILE A 12 -9.15 13.85 17.14
N GLU A 13 -9.28 12.55 16.96
CA GLU A 13 -10.10 12.00 15.88
C GLU A 13 -11.56 12.42 16.04
N GLN A 14 -12.24 12.80 14.95
CA GLN A 14 -13.65 13.16 15.03
C GLN A 14 -14.54 11.94 15.30
N MET A 15 -15.53 12.12 16.18
CA MET A 15 -16.57 11.14 16.45
C MET A 15 -17.68 11.25 15.40
N ASN A 16 -18.15 10.13 14.86
CA ASN A 16 -19.25 10.16 13.90
C ASN A 16 -20.61 10.34 14.59
N ASP A 17 -21.58 10.87 13.83
CA ASP A 17 -22.89 11.26 14.34
C ASP A 17 -23.67 10.11 14.96
N GLU A 18 -23.59 8.91 14.36
CA GLU A 18 -24.26 7.70 14.90
C GLU A 18 -23.74 7.36 16.32
N LEU A 19 -22.42 7.40 16.53
CA LEU A 19 -21.80 7.16 17.84
C LEU A 19 -22.06 8.31 18.81
N ALA A 20 -22.01 9.56 18.33
CA ALA A 20 -22.27 10.74 19.15
C ALA A 20 -23.70 10.74 19.69
N GLN A 21 -24.69 10.47 18.85
CA GLN A 21 -26.09 10.35 19.26
C GLN A 21 -26.28 9.19 20.24
N ALA A 22 -25.65 8.04 19.97
CA ALA A 22 -25.69 6.90 20.89
C ALA A 22 -25.08 7.26 22.25
N CYS A 23 -24.07 8.14 22.29
CA CYS A 23 -23.53 8.65 23.54
C CYS A 23 -24.54 9.54 24.28
N VAL A 24 -25.16 10.51 23.60
CA VAL A 24 -26.22 11.37 24.18
C VAL A 24 -27.34 10.53 24.80
N ASN A 25 -27.82 9.52 24.07
CA ASN A 25 -28.91 8.63 24.52
C ASN A 25 -28.55 7.78 25.76
N GLY A 26 -27.26 7.50 25.95
CA GLY A 26 -26.75 6.72 27.07
C GLY A 26 -26.45 7.53 28.33
N LEU A 27 -26.26 8.85 28.20
CA LEU A 27 -25.90 9.75 29.30
C LEU A 27 -27.14 10.22 30.08
N LYS A 28 -27.82 9.25 30.68
CA LYS A 28 -29.02 9.44 31.49
C LYS A 28 -28.94 8.62 32.77
N ASN A 29 -29.69 9.05 33.78
CA ASN A 29 -29.76 8.45 35.11
C ASN A 29 -28.39 8.39 35.83
N LEU A 30 -27.49 9.33 35.54
CA LEU A 30 -26.19 9.44 36.19
C LEU A 30 -26.24 10.39 37.40
N GLU A 31 -25.42 10.12 38.40
CA GLU A 31 -25.08 11.11 39.43
C GLU A 31 -23.85 11.91 38.99
N ILE A 32 -24.01 13.24 38.87
CA ILE A 32 -23.01 14.13 38.30
C ILE A 32 -22.47 15.09 39.37
N HIS A 33 -21.15 15.15 39.44
CA HIS A 33 -20.42 15.86 40.48
C HIS A 33 -19.56 16.98 39.89
N ASN A 34 -19.17 17.92 40.75
CA ASN A 34 -18.46 19.12 40.31
C ASN A 34 -16.97 18.87 40.05
N TYR A 35 -16.33 18.14 40.96
CA TYR A 35 -14.88 18.01 40.96
C TYR A 35 -14.43 16.85 40.08
N PRO A 36 -13.34 17.01 39.33
CA PRO A 36 -12.78 15.93 38.53
C PRO A 36 -12.13 14.89 39.46
N GLN A 37 -12.81 13.77 39.63
CA GLN A 37 -12.24 12.51 40.12
C GLN A 37 -11.86 11.62 38.92
N PRO A 38 -11.06 10.55 39.15
CA PRO A 38 -10.88 9.51 38.13
C PRO A 38 -12.24 9.05 37.57
N ILE A 39 -12.35 9.00 36.25
CA ILE A 39 -13.62 8.76 35.53
C ILE A 39 -14.29 7.43 35.88
N ASN A 40 -13.57 6.48 36.45
CA ASN A 40 -14.10 5.20 36.92
C ASN A 40 -14.76 5.29 38.30
N MET A 41 -14.50 6.35 39.08
CA MET A 41 -15.09 6.57 40.39
C MET A 41 -16.35 7.41 40.30
N GLU A 42 -16.31 8.50 39.53
CA GLU A 42 -17.37 9.50 39.53
C GLU A 42 -17.45 10.22 38.18
N VAL A 43 -18.65 10.63 37.78
CA VAL A 43 -18.86 11.43 36.58
C VAL A 43 -18.78 12.91 36.93
N SER A 44 -17.80 13.62 36.36
CA SER A 44 -17.68 15.06 36.54
C SER A 44 -18.46 15.82 35.47
N LEU A 45 -19.12 16.91 35.86
CA LEU A 45 -19.84 17.79 34.94
C LEU A 45 -18.90 18.35 33.84
N LEU A 46 -17.66 18.69 34.20
CA LEU A 46 -16.63 19.11 33.26
C LEU A 46 -16.37 18.06 32.18
N SER A 47 -16.25 16.78 32.56
CA SER A 47 -15.99 15.71 31.58
C SER A 47 -17.12 15.53 30.58
N ILE A 48 -18.38 15.74 30.99
CA ILE A 48 -19.53 15.69 30.09
C ILE A 48 -19.47 16.86 29.10
N PHE A 49 -19.19 18.08 29.57
CA PHE A 49 -19.05 19.25 28.70
C PHE A 49 -17.88 19.12 27.72
N CYS A 50 -16.70 18.68 28.16
CA CYS A 50 -15.58 18.37 27.25
C CYS A 50 -16.04 17.43 26.12
N GLY A 51 -16.86 16.44 26.47
CA GLY A 51 -17.44 15.50 25.53
C GLY A 51 -18.35 16.17 24.49
N PHE A 52 -19.37 16.90 24.95
CA PHE A 52 -20.33 17.52 24.03
C PHE A 52 -19.73 18.64 23.18
N TYR A 53 -18.90 19.52 23.75
CA TYR A 53 -18.20 20.55 22.97
C TYR A 53 -17.17 19.95 22.00
N GLY A 54 -16.74 18.71 22.22
CA GLY A 54 -15.91 17.97 21.27
C GLY A 54 -16.68 17.28 20.14
N THR A 55 -18.01 17.20 20.22
CA THR A 55 -18.85 16.58 19.18
C THR A 55 -19.04 17.58 18.03
N SER A 56 -18.64 17.20 16.82
CA SER A 56 -18.70 18.07 15.64
C SER A 56 -20.11 18.48 15.23
N ASN A 57 -21.10 17.60 15.43
CA ASN A 57 -22.49 17.90 15.08
C ASN A 57 -23.13 18.76 16.18
N GLU A 58 -23.33 20.05 15.87
CA GLU A 58 -23.85 21.06 16.80
C GLU A 58 -25.24 20.71 17.34
N THR A 59 -26.12 20.12 16.52
CA THR A 59 -27.47 19.73 16.94
C THR A 59 -27.42 18.63 18.01
N ILE A 60 -26.59 17.60 17.79
CA ILE A 60 -26.38 16.50 18.75
C ILE A 60 -25.74 17.03 20.03
N SER A 61 -24.76 17.93 19.89
CA SER A 61 -24.09 18.56 21.03
C SER A 61 -25.06 19.38 21.89
N ALA A 62 -25.86 20.24 21.27
CA ALA A 62 -26.85 21.06 21.95
C ALA A 62 -27.93 20.22 22.63
N GLU A 63 -28.39 19.15 21.98
CA GLU A 63 -29.31 18.17 22.58
C GLU A 63 -28.69 17.54 23.84
N GLY A 64 -27.45 17.05 23.72
CA GLY A 64 -26.70 16.48 24.83
C GLY A 64 -26.58 17.42 26.02
N ILE A 65 -26.23 18.69 25.77
CA ILE A 65 -26.13 19.73 26.80
C ILE A 65 -27.48 20.00 27.46
N GLY A 66 -28.56 20.12 26.67
CA GLY A 66 -29.92 20.29 27.19
C GLY A 66 -30.40 19.11 28.03
N ASN A 67 -29.92 17.91 27.72
CA ASN A 67 -30.27 16.66 28.37
C ASN A 67 -29.59 16.48 29.74
N ILE A 68 -28.47 17.19 30.03
CA ILE A 68 -27.70 17.03 31.27
C ILE A 68 -28.60 17.18 32.50
N ARG A 69 -29.24 18.35 32.66
CA ARG A 69 -30.12 18.63 33.81
C ARG A 69 -31.45 17.89 33.75
N LYS A 70 -31.89 17.52 32.55
CA LYS A 70 -33.21 16.90 32.32
C LYS A 70 -33.23 15.42 32.73
N PHE A 71 -32.15 14.70 32.47
CA PHE A 71 -32.11 13.24 32.61
C PHE A 71 -31.10 12.74 33.64
N ASN A 72 -30.38 13.64 34.34
CA ASN A 72 -29.37 13.25 35.32
C ASN A 72 -29.54 14.02 36.63
N LYS A 73 -28.95 13.49 37.70
CA LYS A 73 -29.00 14.08 39.04
C LYS A 73 -27.68 14.79 39.32
N LEU A 74 -27.71 16.11 39.42
CA LEU A 74 -26.54 16.92 39.75
C LEU A 74 -26.44 17.11 41.26
N SER A 75 -25.22 17.00 41.80
CA SER A 75 -24.95 17.49 43.16
C SER A 75 -25.16 19.01 43.23
N ALA A 76 -25.49 19.53 44.42
CA ALA A 76 -25.70 20.97 44.61
C ALA A 76 -24.50 21.83 44.16
N ASN A 77 -23.29 21.33 44.39
CA ASN A 77 -22.06 21.99 43.93
C ASN A 77 -21.90 21.93 42.41
N ALA A 78 -22.27 20.83 41.76
CA ALA A 78 -22.23 20.73 40.29
C ALA A 78 -23.22 21.70 39.65
N ASP A 79 -24.42 21.81 40.23
CA ASP A 79 -25.44 22.71 39.70
C ASP A 79 -25.07 24.18 39.89
N LYS A 80 -24.51 24.55 41.06
CA LYS A 80 -24.01 25.91 41.32
C LYS A 80 -22.89 26.32 40.35
N ASN A 81 -22.03 25.38 39.95
CA ASN A 81 -20.87 25.64 39.09
C ASN A 81 -21.12 25.30 37.61
N TYR A 82 -22.37 25.11 37.20
CA TYR A 82 -22.73 24.63 35.86
C TYR A 82 -22.13 25.48 34.73
N GLY A 83 -22.29 26.80 34.80
CA GLY A 83 -21.75 27.72 33.78
C GLY A 83 -20.22 27.68 33.69
N GLN A 84 -19.54 27.63 34.84
CA GLN A 84 -18.08 27.54 34.89
C GLN A 84 -17.58 26.22 34.29
N ALA A 85 -18.25 25.10 34.60
CA ALA A 85 -17.92 23.80 34.04
C ALA A 85 -18.14 23.76 32.52
N SER A 86 -19.20 24.41 32.03
CA SER A 86 -19.49 24.57 30.60
C SER A 86 -18.35 25.28 29.88
N SER A 87 -17.99 26.50 30.32
CA SER A 87 -16.93 27.29 29.70
C SER A 87 -15.56 26.60 29.77
N ASN A 88 -15.29 25.86 30.85
CA ASN A 88 -14.04 25.09 30.98
C ASN A 88 -14.02 23.88 30.05
N GLY A 89 -15.15 23.22 29.82
CA GLY A 89 -15.27 22.08 28.92
C GLY A 89 -15.05 22.47 27.47
N GLU A 90 -15.60 23.62 27.07
CA GLU A 90 -15.41 24.20 25.72
C GLU A 90 -13.94 24.47 25.40
N ARG A 91 -13.13 24.84 26.40
CA ARG A 91 -11.68 25.07 26.22
C ARG A 91 -10.87 23.78 26.05
N LYS A 92 -11.43 22.62 26.38
CA LYS A 92 -10.76 21.30 26.31
C LYS A 92 -11.69 20.26 25.68
N PRO A 93 -12.09 20.44 24.41
CA PRO A 93 -13.00 19.54 23.74
C PRO A 93 -12.36 18.15 23.55
N ASN A 94 -13.10 17.10 23.89
CA ASN A 94 -12.70 15.71 23.67
C ASN A 94 -13.95 14.81 23.63
N PRO A 95 -14.53 14.53 22.46
CA PRO A 95 -15.78 13.76 22.36
C PRO A 95 -15.64 12.33 22.89
N TRP A 96 -14.45 11.72 22.78
CA TRP A 96 -14.23 10.34 23.17
C TRP A 96 -14.36 10.08 24.67
N ILE A 97 -14.30 11.12 25.50
CA ILE A 97 -14.54 10.99 26.94
C ILE A 97 -15.94 10.45 27.23
N LEU A 98 -16.93 10.74 26.38
CA LEU A 98 -18.30 10.24 26.54
C LEU A 98 -18.35 8.72 26.51
N THR A 99 -17.59 8.09 25.61
CA THR A 99 -17.50 6.62 25.54
C THR A 99 -16.88 6.03 26.81
N LYS A 100 -15.92 6.73 27.43
CA LYS A 100 -15.31 6.31 28.70
C LYS A 100 -16.29 6.44 29.86
N ILE A 101 -17.05 7.53 29.94
CA ILE A 101 -18.11 7.71 30.95
C ILE A 101 -19.09 6.54 30.87
N LEU A 102 -19.61 6.24 29.67
CA LEU A 102 -20.55 5.16 29.46
C LEU A 102 -19.96 3.79 29.82
N ARG A 103 -18.70 3.54 29.48
CA ARG A 103 -18.02 2.29 29.84
C ARG A 103 -18.03 1.98 31.34
N TYR A 104 -17.90 3.02 32.18
CA TYR A 104 -17.84 2.85 33.64
C TYR A 104 -19.20 3.01 34.33
N HIS A 105 -20.01 3.96 33.87
CA HIS A 105 -21.22 4.41 34.57
C HIS A 105 -22.53 3.99 33.89
N ASN A 106 -22.47 3.46 32.67
CA ASN A 106 -23.62 2.84 32.00
C ASN A 106 -23.17 1.63 31.16
N LYS A 107 -22.69 0.61 31.88
CA LYS A 107 -22.00 -0.55 31.30
C LYS A 107 -22.88 -1.33 30.30
N ASP A 108 -24.18 -1.48 30.59
CA ASP A 108 -25.09 -2.21 29.72
C ASP A 108 -25.27 -1.50 28.37
N HIS A 109 -25.51 -0.17 28.40
CA HIS A 109 -25.57 0.64 27.18
C HIS A 109 -24.26 0.62 26.42
N TYR A 110 -23.13 0.65 27.13
CA TYR A 110 -21.81 0.57 26.50
C TYR A 110 -21.60 -0.75 25.77
N GLU A 111 -21.85 -1.89 26.41
CA GLU A 111 -21.62 -3.21 25.82
C GLU A 111 -22.60 -3.52 24.68
N GLN A 112 -23.87 -3.10 24.80
CA GLN A 112 -24.91 -3.42 23.81
C GLN A 112 -24.91 -2.46 22.60
N ILE A 113 -24.58 -1.18 22.79
CA ILE A 113 -24.73 -0.16 21.75
C ILE A 113 -23.38 0.46 21.37
N ILE A 114 -22.64 1.01 22.34
CA ILE A 114 -21.41 1.77 22.06
C ILE A 114 -20.31 0.87 21.49
N LYS A 115 -20.08 -0.29 22.10
CA LYS A 115 -19.00 -1.20 21.71
C LYS A 115 -19.18 -1.78 20.30
N PRO A 116 -20.37 -2.22 19.87
CA PRO A 116 -20.62 -2.58 18.48
C PRO A 116 -20.36 -1.43 17.50
N LEU A 117 -20.81 -0.21 17.82
CA LEU A 117 -20.57 0.98 16.97
C LEU A 117 -19.08 1.32 16.86
N LEU A 118 -18.32 1.23 17.97
CA LEU A 118 -16.86 1.41 17.96
C LEU A 118 -16.18 0.40 17.03
N LYS A 119 -16.60 -0.88 17.08
CA LYS A 119 -16.06 -1.93 16.20
C LYS A 119 -16.38 -1.64 14.72
N LYS A 120 -17.64 -1.31 14.42
CA LYS A 120 -18.12 -0.95 13.07
C LYS A 120 -17.31 0.22 12.49
N ASN A 121 -17.13 1.29 13.28
CA ASN A 121 -16.38 2.48 12.87
C ASN A 121 -14.91 2.16 12.60
N TYR A 122 -14.27 1.36 13.46
CA TYR A 122 -12.88 0.95 13.27
C TYR A 122 -12.69 0.12 11.98
N GLU A 123 -13.59 -0.82 11.72
CA GLU A 123 -13.57 -1.63 10.49
C GLU A 123 -13.83 -0.79 9.23
N GLY A 124 -14.76 0.17 9.31
CA GLY A 124 -15.05 1.13 8.23
C GLY A 124 -13.81 1.95 7.87
N LYS A 125 -13.18 2.58 8.86
CA LYS A 125 -11.96 3.37 8.68
C LYS A 125 -10.81 2.56 8.08
N LYS A 126 -10.65 1.31 8.54
CA LYS A 126 -9.64 0.40 7.98
C LYS A 126 -9.89 0.13 6.49
N LYS A 127 -11.15 -0.02 6.07
CA LYS A 127 -11.54 -0.19 4.66
C LYS A 127 -11.36 1.09 3.84
N GLU A 128 -11.73 2.24 4.38
CA GLU A 128 -11.55 3.55 3.71
C GLU A 128 -10.08 3.85 3.48
N LYS A 129 -9.22 3.69 4.50
CA LYS A 129 -7.77 3.84 4.37
C LYS A 129 -7.21 2.91 3.30
N GLN A 130 -7.67 1.66 3.26
CA GLN A 130 -7.31 0.68 2.24
C GLN A 130 -7.73 1.11 0.82
N ILE A 131 -8.94 1.66 0.66
CA ILE A 131 -9.43 2.18 -0.63
C ILE A 131 -8.58 3.37 -1.08
N GLN A 132 -8.27 4.29 -0.16
CA GLN A 132 -7.48 5.47 -0.48
C GLN A 132 -6.03 5.13 -0.87
N ILE A 133 -5.39 4.21 -0.16
CA ILE A 133 -4.09 3.65 -0.56
C ILE A 133 -4.20 3.01 -1.96
N ASN A 134 -5.26 2.22 -2.20
CA ASN A 134 -5.48 1.61 -3.51
C ASN A 134 -5.71 2.62 -4.63
N GLN A 135 -6.14 3.85 -4.37
CA GLN A 135 -6.27 4.88 -5.40
C GLN A 135 -4.96 5.65 -5.63
N THR A 136 -4.20 5.91 -4.58
CA THR A 136 -3.03 6.82 -4.62
C THR A 136 -1.70 6.11 -4.88
N LEU A 137 -1.59 4.81 -4.59
CA LEU A 137 -0.34 4.08 -4.71
C LEU A 137 0.05 3.87 -6.18
N ILE A 138 1.10 4.57 -6.61
CA ILE A 138 1.78 4.38 -7.89
C ILE A 138 2.71 3.17 -7.75
N LEU A 139 2.49 2.15 -8.57
CA LEU A 139 3.22 0.89 -8.49
C LEU A 139 4.47 0.91 -9.35
N ASN A 140 5.47 0.14 -8.93
CA ASN A 140 6.63 -0.11 -9.74
C ASN A 140 6.27 -1.07 -10.88
N LYS A 141 6.96 -0.93 -12.02
CA LYS A 141 6.96 -1.94 -13.07
C LYS A 141 8.05 -2.96 -12.74
N ILE A 142 7.81 -4.24 -13.03
CA ILE A 142 8.89 -5.23 -13.00
C ILE A 142 9.91 -4.85 -14.07
N ASP A 143 11.12 -4.59 -13.63
CA ASP A 143 12.30 -4.31 -14.44
C ASP A 143 13.36 -5.38 -14.16
N LEU A 144 13.80 -6.08 -15.21
CA LEU A 144 14.86 -7.09 -15.13
C LEU A 144 16.27 -6.50 -15.06
N THR A 145 16.43 -5.20 -15.32
CA THR A 145 17.72 -4.50 -15.14
C THR A 145 17.91 -3.95 -13.72
N ASP A 146 16.82 -3.85 -12.95
CA ASP A 146 16.86 -3.54 -11.53
C ASP A 146 17.47 -4.73 -10.76
N ASP A 147 18.34 -4.47 -9.80
CA ASP A 147 18.98 -5.52 -9.00
C ASP A 147 18.11 -6.01 -7.84
N PHE A 148 17.00 -5.33 -7.53
CA PHE A 148 16.14 -5.71 -6.40
C PHE A 148 15.43 -7.05 -6.62
N THR A 149 15.52 -7.91 -5.61
CA THR A 149 15.06 -9.29 -5.61
C THR A 149 14.19 -9.61 -4.39
N GLN A 150 13.70 -10.86 -4.35
CA GLN A 150 13.02 -11.40 -3.18
C GLN A 150 13.93 -11.47 -1.93
N LEU A 151 15.25 -11.63 -2.10
CA LEU A 151 16.20 -11.67 -0.98
C LEU A 151 16.27 -10.30 -0.29
N ASP A 152 16.38 -9.22 -1.07
CA ASP A 152 16.39 -7.85 -0.53
C ASP A 152 15.13 -7.56 0.30
N MET A 153 13.96 -7.99 -0.19
CA MET A 153 12.72 -7.88 0.57
C MET A 153 12.75 -8.68 1.89
N GLN A 154 13.36 -9.88 1.89
CA GLN A 154 13.52 -10.68 3.10
C GLN A 154 14.42 -9.98 4.13
N GLU A 155 15.53 -9.42 3.68
CA GLU A 155 16.47 -8.68 4.53
C GLU A 155 15.81 -7.43 5.12
N LYS A 156 15.15 -6.61 4.28
CA LYS A 156 14.39 -5.44 4.74
C LYS A 156 13.33 -5.79 5.78
N ALA A 157 12.61 -6.90 5.57
CA ALA A 157 11.59 -7.38 6.50
C ALA A 157 12.19 -7.87 7.82
N ALA A 158 13.33 -8.58 7.77
CA ALA A 158 14.03 -9.07 8.94
C ALA A 158 14.62 -7.92 9.78
N ASN A 159 15.21 -6.93 9.11
CA ASN A 159 15.82 -5.73 9.71
C ASN A 159 14.79 -4.73 10.25
N GLY A 160 13.50 -4.95 9.98
CA GLY A 160 12.44 -4.07 10.44
C GLY A 160 12.40 -2.72 9.71
N GLU A 161 12.88 -2.67 8.46
CA GLU A 161 12.99 -1.43 7.70
C GLU A 161 11.64 -0.91 7.18
N TYR A 162 10.62 -1.77 7.16
CA TYR A 162 9.28 -1.38 6.76
C TYR A 162 8.56 -0.66 7.91
N GLU A 163 8.10 0.56 7.62
CA GLU A 163 7.30 1.36 8.54
C GLU A 163 5.80 1.16 8.30
N LYS A 164 5.42 0.95 7.03
CA LYS A 164 4.02 0.80 6.60
C LYS A 164 3.88 -0.26 5.52
N GLU A 165 2.67 -0.79 5.35
CA GLU A 165 2.38 -1.86 4.38
C GLU A 165 2.61 -1.42 2.93
N GLU A 166 2.44 -0.14 2.63
CA GLU A 166 2.55 0.45 1.30
C GLU A 166 3.95 0.27 0.72
N GLN A 167 5.00 0.40 1.55
CA GLN A 167 6.38 0.16 1.14
C GLN A 167 6.60 -1.30 0.71
N ILE A 168 5.95 -2.23 1.40
CA ILE A 168 5.99 -3.67 1.08
C ILE A 168 5.29 -3.92 -0.24
N VAL A 169 4.13 -3.30 -0.48
CA VAL A 169 3.41 -3.40 -1.76
C VAL A 169 4.26 -2.85 -2.90
N MET A 170 4.89 -1.69 -2.72
CA MET A 170 5.78 -1.09 -3.72
C MET A 170 6.95 -2.01 -4.08
N ASP A 171 7.63 -2.57 -3.08
CA ASP A 171 8.72 -3.51 -3.32
C ASP A 171 8.21 -4.81 -3.95
N LEU A 172 7.04 -5.31 -3.54
CA LEU A 172 6.47 -6.55 -4.07
C LEU A 172 6.11 -6.41 -5.54
N THR A 173 5.63 -5.22 -5.97
CA THR A 173 5.31 -4.96 -7.38
C THR A 173 6.54 -4.92 -8.30
N ARG A 174 7.75 -4.74 -7.76
CA ARG A 174 9.00 -4.85 -8.52
C ARG A 174 9.33 -6.29 -8.89
N ILE A 175 8.79 -7.26 -8.15
CA ILE A 175 9.17 -8.66 -8.27
C ILE A 175 8.03 -9.59 -8.65
N LEU A 176 6.76 -9.21 -8.44
CA LEU A 176 5.63 -10.12 -8.60
C LEU A 176 4.45 -9.45 -9.29
N ILE A 177 3.84 -10.18 -10.22
CA ILE A 177 2.51 -9.93 -10.76
C ILE A 177 1.81 -11.26 -11.06
N TYR A 178 0.52 -11.22 -11.38
CA TYR A 178 -0.20 -12.37 -11.90
C TYR A 178 -1.19 -11.98 -12.99
N TYR A 179 -1.59 -12.94 -13.80
CA TYR A 179 -2.59 -12.79 -14.85
C TYR A 179 -3.34 -14.10 -15.06
N GLU A 180 -4.53 -14.00 -15.62
CA GLU A 180 -5.36 -15.17 -15.91
C GLU A 180 -4.73 -16.00 -17.02
N GLY A 181 -4.43 -17.27 -16.70
CA GLY A 181 -3.99 -18.30 -17.64
C GLY A 181 -5.16 -19.05 -18.27
N GLU A 182 -4.86 -20.19 -18.91
CA GLU A 182 -5.91 -21.01 -19.56
C GLU A 182 -6.77 -21.78 -18.55
N THR A 183 -6.15 -22.32 -17.51
CA THR A 183 -6.81 -23.17 -16.50
C THR A 183 -6.80 -22.56 -15.10
N GLU A 184 -5.77 -21.80 -14.77
CA GLU A 184 -5.59 -21.13 -13.49
C GLU A 184 -4.73 -19.87 -13.65
N ASP A 185 -4.69 -19.04 -12.62
CA ASP A 185 -3.88 -17.82 -12.60
C ASP A 185 -2.38 -18.16 -12.64
N ILE A 186 -1.65 -17.48 -13.53
CA ILE A 186 -0.21 -17.62 -13.67
C ILE A 186 0.46 -16.43 -13.00
N TYR A 187 1.42 -16.72 -12.12
CA TYR A 187 2.19 -15.73 -11.40
C TYR A 187 3.56 -15.58 -12.06
N ALA A 188 3.90 -14.38 -12.50
CA ALA A 188 5.23 -14.06 -12.99
C ALA A 188 6.03 -13.42 -11.85
N ILE A 189 7.10 -14.10 -11.43
CA ILE A 189 8.00 -13.66 -10.36
C ILE A 189 9.41 -13.46 -10.91
N LYS A 190 9.98 -12.28 -10.64
CA LYS A 190 11.37 -11.96 -10.93
C LYS A 190 12.28 -12.79 -10.02
N GLY A 191 13.32 -13.38 -10.60
CA GLY A 191 14.35 -14.07 -9.86
C GLY A 191 15.64 -14.18 -10.65
N TYR A 192 16.72 -14.48 -9.94
CA TYR A 192 18.06 -14.59 -10.50
C TYR A 192 18.29 -15.96 -11.13
N ASP A 193 18.75 -15.97 -12.39
CA ASP A 193 19.18 -17.17 -13.11
C ASP A 193 20.70 -17.30 -13.02
N ALA A 194 21.18 -18.27 -12.25
CA ALA A 194 22.61 -18.50 -12.05
C ALA A 194 23.35 -19.00 -13.30
N ILE A 195 22.63 -19.57 -14.28
CA ILE A 195 23.25 -20.03 -15.55
C ILE A 195 23.52 -18.82 -16.44
N CYS A 196 22.54 -17.91 -16.53
CA CYS A 196 22.64 -16.74 -17.38
C CYS A 196 23.23 -15.51 -16.66
N ASP A 197 23.52 -15.58 -15.36
CA ASP A 197 24.04 -14.48 -14.54
C ASP A 197 23.18 -13.21 -14.67
N THR A 198 21.85 -13.38 -14.74
CA THR A 198 20.89 -12.31 -15.05
C THR A 198 19.55 -12.52 -14.35
N GLN A 199 18.79 -11.44 -14.15
CA GLN A 199 17.41 -11.52 -13.64
C GLN A 199 16.46 -11.96 -14.76
N VAL A 200 15.56 -12.89 -14.44
CA VAL A 200 14.56 -13.42 -15.37
C VAL A 200 13.18 -13.47 -14.72
N LEU A 201 12.14 -13.58 -15.56
CA LEU A 201 10.78 -13.84 -15.11
C LEU A 201 10.51 -15.35 -15.10
N TYR A 202 10.23 -15.89 -13.91
CA TYR A 202 9.73 -17.24 -13.73
C TYR A 202 8.21 -17.23 -13.66
N HIS A 203 7.57 -18.12 -14.42
CA HIS A 203 6.13 -18.32 -14.37
C HIS A 203 5.84 -19.51 -13.45
N LYS A 204 5.01 -19.28 -12.43
CA LYS A 204 4.70 -20.26 -11.38
C LYS A 204 3.21 -20.25 -11.08
N LEU A 205 2.76 -21.35 -10.49
CA LEU A 205 1.40 -21.48 -9.97
C LEU A 205 1.28 -20.88 -8.57
N GLU A 206 0.05 -20.52 -8.18
CA GLU A 206 -0.29 -19.88 -6.91
C GLU A 206 0.34 -20.59 -5.71
N GLY A 207 0.21 -21.91 -5.63
CA GLY A 207 0.68 -22.70 -4.49
C GLY A 207 2.18 -22.55 -4.23
N THR A 208 2.99 -22.38 -5.28
CA THR A 208 4.43 -22.18 -5.15
C THR A 208 4.75 -20.78 -4.66
N VAL A 209 4.12 -19.76 -5.26
CA VAL A 209 4.34 -18.35 -4.89
C VAL A 209 3.87 -18.10 -3.46
N TYR A 210 2.71 -18.63 -3.05
CA TYR A 210 2.20 -18.44 -1.71
C TYR A 210 3.12 -19.04 -0.64
N LYS A 211 3.69 -20.23 -0.89
CA LYS A 211 4.69 -20.82 0.01
C LYS A 211 5.96 -19.97 0.10
N GLN A 212 6.35 -19.30 -0.99
CA GLN A 212 7.50 -18.38 -0.98
C GLN A 212 7.22 -17.11 -0.17
N LEU A 213 6.06 -16.47 -0.37
CA LEU A 213 5.67 -15.25 0.35
C LEU A 213 5.33 -15.50 1.83
N GLU A 214 4.88 -16.71 2.17
CA GLU A 214 4.57 -17.10 3.55
C GLU A 214 5.81 -17.20 4.45
N LYS A 215 6.99 -17.43 3.86
CA LYS A 215 8.26 -17.50 4.59
C LYS A 215 8.79 -16.12 5.02
N ILE A 216 8.27 -15.04 4.45
CA ILE A 216 8.74 -13.68 4.73
C ILE A 216 7.88 -13.07 5.82
N ASN A 217 8.36 -13.14 7.07
CA ASN A 217 7.73 -12.49 8.22
C ASN A 217 8.06 -10.99 8.23
N ILE A 218 7.06 -10.16 8.48
CA ILE A 218 7.21 -8.70 8.50
C ILE A 218 7.37 -8.21 9.93
N ASN A 219 8.52 -7.61 10.22
CA ASN A 219 8.72 -6.83 11.43
C ASN A 219 8.53 -5.35 11.08
N PHE A 220 7.54 -4.68 11.67
CA PHE A 220 7.38 -3.23 11.50
C PHE A 220 8.26 -2.51 12.50
N LYS A 221 8.98 -1.47 12.05
CA LYS A 221 9.89 -0.64 12.86
C LYS A 221 9.25 -0.10 14.15
N ASN A 222 7.95 0.21 14.09
CA ASN A 222 7.20 0.87 15.17
C ASN A 222 6.32 -0.09 16.00
N LYS A 223 6.55 -1.40 15.94
CA LYS A 223 5.77 -2.35 16.74
C LYS A 223 6.15 -2.15 18.21
N LYS A 224 5.29 -1.45 18.97
CA LYS A 224 5.34 -1.50 20.44
C LYS A 224 5.27 -2.97 20.83
N ILE A 225 6.24 -3.42 21.61
CA ILE A 225 6.28 -4.77 22.19
C ILE A 225 5.17 -4.80 23.24
N ASP A 226 3.92 -4.90 22.80
CA ASP A 226 2.84 -5.32 23.67
C ASP A 226 2.97 -6.84 23.76
N GLU A 227 3.66 -7.30 24.81
CA GLU A 227 3.69 -8.70 25.23
C GLU A 227 2.26 -9.17 25.55
N LYS A 228 1.55 -9.66 24.52
CA LYS A 228 0.41 -10.61 24.57
C LYS A 228 -0.47 -10.51 23.31
N ASP A 229 0.12 -10.61 22.13
CA ASP A 229 -0.67 -10.96 20.97
C ASP A 229 -0.17 -12.29 20.40
N ASN A 230 -0.82 -13.39 20.80
CA ASN A 230 -0.68 -14.72 20.19
C ASN A 230 -1.18 -14.74 18.73
N SER A 231 -1.22 -13.57 18.07
CA SER A 231 -1.62 -13.44 16.69
C SER A 231 -0.50 -13.95 15.79
N LYS A 232 -0.88 -14.73 14.77
CA LYS A 232 0.07 -15.25 13.78
C LYS A 232 0.89 -14.10 13.20
N PRO A 233 2.20 -14.29 12.98
CA PRO A 233 3.04 -13.25 12.38
C PRO A 233 2.45 -12.81 11.04
N ILE A 234 2.42 -11.49 10.81
CA ILE A 234 2.01 -10.94 9.52
C ILE A 234 3.14 -11.24 8.53
N THR A 235 2.78 -11.85 7.40
CA THR A 235 3.73 -12.23 6.35
C THR A 235 3.43 -11.49 5.06
N VAL A 236 4.40 -11.46 4.14
CA VAL A 236 4.21 -10.82 2.82
C VAL A 236 3.02 -11.44 2.07
N LYS A 237 2.72 -12.73 2.26
CA LYS A 237 1.50 -13.38 1.73
C LYS A 237 0.21 -12.67 2.19
N HIS A 238 0.14 -12.23 3.44
CA HIS A 238 -1.03 -11.51 3.95
C HIS A 238 -1.19 -10.15 3.27
N ILE A 239 -0.08 -9.42 3.09
CA ILE A 239 -0.08 -8.14 2.39
C ILE A 239 -0.47 -8.34 0.92
N PHE A 240 0.14 -9.32 0.23
CA PHE A 240 -0.22 -9.64 -1.15
C PHE A 240 -1.73 -9.87 -1.33
N LYS A 241 -2.33 -10.72 -0.48
CA LYS A 241 -3.78 -10.98 -0.54
C LYS A 241 -4.63 -9.73 -0.30
N LYS A 242 -4.20 -8.87 0.62
CA LYS A 242 -4.90 -7.61 0.95
C LYS A 242 -4.92 -6.63 -0.23
N TYR A 243 -3.84 -6.61 -1.03
CA TYR A 243 -3.66 -5.72 -2.17
C TYR A 243 -3.68 -6.45 -3.52
N ALA A 244 -4.29 -7.63 -3.62
CA ALA A 244 -4.17 -8.52 -4.79
C ALA A 244 -4.47 -7.83 -6.13
N SER A 245 -5.50 -6.97 -6.17
CA SER A 245 -5.89 -6.22 -7.37
C SER A 245 -4.78 -5.35 -7.97
N LYS A 246 -3.76 -4.98 -7.18
CA LYS A 246 -2.59 -4.20 -7.62
C LYS A 246 -1.60 -5.02 -8.45
N PHE A 247 -1.59 -6.33 -8.27
CA PHE A 247 -0.65 -7.23 -8.94
C PHE A 247 -1.22 -7.84 -10.23
N PHE A 248 -2.52 -7.64 -10.49
CA PHE A 248 -3.20 -8.22 -11.64
C PHE A 248 -2.85 -7.54 -12.96
N LYS A 249 -2.55 -8.34 -13.97
CA LYS A 249 -2.47 -7.95 -15.39
C LYS A 249 -3.52 -8.74 -16.18
N LYS A 250 -4.05 -8.15 -17.25
CA LYS A 250 -5.07 -8.76 -18.11
C LYS A 250 -4.57 -10.06 -18.73
N ARG A 251 -3.38 -10.01 -19.34
CA ARG A 251 -2.71 -11.12 -20.02
C ARG A 251 -1.21 -10.81 -20.08
N CYS A 252 -0.48 -11.73 -20.68
CA CYS A 252 0.93 -11.64 -20.98
C CYS A 252 1.14 -11.63 -22.50
N LYS A 253 2.04 -10.76 -22.98
CA LYS A 253 2.48 -10.71 -24.38
C LYS A 253 4.00 -10.57 -24.42
N PHE A 254 4.59 -10.97 -25.53
CA PHE A 254 6.03 -10.76 -25.74
C PHE A 254 6.36 -9.27 -25.58
N ILE A 255 5.62 -8.38 -26.27
CA ILE A 255 5.71 -6.91 -26.17
C ILE A 255 4.32 -6.31 -26.20
N SER A 256 4.07 -5.32 -25.35
CA SER A 256 2.84 -4.55 -25.36
C SER A 256 3.06 -3.13 -24.84
N GLU A 257 2.44 -2.16 -25.51
CA GLU A 257 2.33 -0.78 -25.02
C GLU A 257 1.18 -0.62 -24.00
N ASP A 258 0.27 -1.59 -23.91
CA ASP A 258 -0.84 -1.57 -22.94
C ASP A 258 -0.30 -1.85 -21.53
N PRO A 259 -0.38 -0.88 -20.58
CA PRO A 259 0.12 -1.06 -19.22
C PRO A 259 -0.64 -2.16 -18.45
N LYS A 260 -1.82 -2.58 -18.91
CA LYS A 260 -2.59 -3.69 -18.32
C LYS A 260 -2.08 -5.06 -18.76
N ILE A 261 -1.21 -5.15 -19.76
CA ILE A 261 -0.63 -6.40 -20.25
C ILE A 261 0.83 -6.49 -19.77
N LEU A 262 1.23 -7.66 -19.27
CA LEU A 262 2.64 -7.93 -18.98
C LEU A 262 3.43 -8.02 -20.29
N THR A 263 4.50 -7.23 -20.41
CA THR A 263 5.54 -7.39 -21.43
C THR A 263 6.64 -8.29 -20.88
N VAL A 264 6.82 -9.47 -21.48
CA VAL A 264 7.87 -10.44 -21.10
C VAL A 264 9.23 -10.02 -21.60
N PHE A 265 9.29 -9.48 -22.81
CA PHE A 265 10.54 -9.07 -23.42
C PHE A 265 10.95 -7.70 -22.91
N GLN A 266 12.01 -7.68 -22.09
CA GLN A 266 12.57 -6.46 -21.51
C GLN A 266 13.96 -6.14 -22.07
N GLY A 267 14.36 -6.81 -23.15
CA GLY A 267 15.69 -6.72 -23.75
C GLY A 267 16.26 -8.10 -24.05
N TYR A 268 17.38 -8.09 -24.76
CA TYR A 268 18.13 -9.30 -25.07
C TYR A 268 18.89 -9.78 -23.83
N LYS A 269 18.94 -11.11 -23.65
CA LYS A 269 19.73 -11.75 -22.59
C LYS A 269 21.20 -11.77 -23.00
N TYR A 270 21.93 -10.69 -22.75
CA TYR A 270 23.38 -10.64 -22.95
C TYR A 270 24.09 -10.10 -21.71
N LYS A 271 25.30 -10.61 -21.48
CA LYS A 271 26.21 -10.03 -20.49
C LYS A 271 26.82 -8.77 -21.09
N LYS A 272 26.70 -7.63 -20.39
CA LYS A 272 27.39 -6.41 -20.80
C LYS A 272 28.90 -6.62 -20.59
N LEU A 273 29.65 -6.62 -21.68
CA LEU A 273 31.11 -6.74 -21.63
C LEU A 273 31.74 -5.36 -21.37
N HIS A 274 32.84 -5.32 -20.61
CA HIS A 274 33.60 -4.09 -20.37
C HIS A 274 34.46 -3.68 -21.58
N THR A 275 34.82 -4.65 -22.42
CA THR A 275 35.67 -4.47 -23.59
C THR A 275 35.07 -5.23 -24.78
N ILE A 276 35.31 -4.73 -25.98
CA ILE A 276 34.90 -5.36 -27.23
C ILE A 276 36.05 -6.23 -27.74
N ASP A 277 35.78 -7.50 -28.03
CA ASP A 277 36.73 -8.40 -28.69
C ASP A 277 36.54 -8.31 -30.21
N TYR A 278 37.38 -7.51 -30.86
CA TYR A 278 37.32 -7.28 -32.29
C TYR A 278 37.75 -8.50 -33.12
N GLU A 279 38.62 -9.37 -32.60
CA GLU A 279 39.05 -10.58 -33.32
C GLU A 279 37.87 -11.56 -33.42
N CYS A 280 37.13 -11.73 -32.33
CA CYS A 280 35.90 -12.52 -32.30
C CYS A 280 34.85 -11.96 -33.28
N LEU A 281 34.59 -10.64 -33.24
CA LEU A 281 33.62 -9.99 -34.14
C LEU A 281 34.03 -10.08 -35.62
N GLN A 282 35.33 -9.98 -35.91
CA GLN A 282 35.85 -10.01 -37.28
C GLN A 282 35.55 -11.34 -37.98
N MET A 283 35.57 -12.47 -37.25
CA MET A 283 35.16 -13.76 -37.81
C MET A 283 33.71 -13.76 -38.30
N TYR A 284 32.80 -13.14 -37.54
CA TYR A 284 31.39 -13.01 -37.95
C TYR A 284 31.24 -12.04 -39.12
N PHE A 285 31.94 -10.91 -39.11
CA PHE A 285 31.91 -9.96 -40.23
C PHE A 285 32.42 -10.57 -41.54
N TYR A 286 33.51 -11.34 -41.48
CA TYR A 286 34.03 -12.07 -42.63
C TYR A 286 33.03 -13.09 -43.16
N LEU A 287 32.40 -13.88 -42.27
CA LEU A 287 31.35 -14.82 -42.66
C LEU A 287 30.17 -14.13 -43.37
N ILE A 288 29.73 -12.97 -42.85
CA ILE A 288 28.64 -12.21 -43.48
C ILE A 288 29.07 -11.68 -44.85
N LYS A 289 30.29 -11.14 -44.96
CA LYS A 289 30.78 -10.55 -46.22
C LYS A 289 31.02 -11.59 -47.30
N GLU A 290 31.84 -12.60 -47.00
CA GLU A 290 32.31 -13.55 -48.00
C GLU A 290 31.28 -14.63 -48.32
N THR A 291 30.55 -15.11 -47.31
CA THR A 291 29.63 -16.24 -47.49
C THR A 291 28.20 -15.78 -47.75
N ILE A 292 27.66 -14.88 -46.91
CA ILE A 292 26.24 -14.49 -47.00
C ILE A 292 26.02 -13.45 -48.10
N ALA A 293 26.87 -12.43 -48.16
CA ALA A 293 26.79 -11.37 -49.17
C ALA A 293 27.54 -11.72 -50.46
N ALA A 294 28.26 -12.85 -50.50
CA ALA A 294 29.07 -13.29 -51.65
C ALA A 294 30.02 -12.20 -52.18
N GLY A 295 30.57 -11.38 -51.27
CA GLY A 295 31.44 -10.25 -51.59
C GLY A 295 30.74 -8.98 -52.08
N ASP A 296 29.40 -8.95 -52.22
CA ASP A 296 28.68 -7.71 -52.56
C ASP A 296 28.63 -6.74 -51.37
N GLU A 297 29.34 -5.63 -51.49
CA GLU A 297 29.48 -4.62 -50.42
C GLU A 297 28.14 -4.01 -50.00
N ARG A 298 27.21 -3.81 -50.94
CA ARG A 298 25.89 -3.21 -50.63
C ARG A 298 25.03 -4.18 -49.82
N VAL A 299 25.10 -5.46 -50.15
CA VAL A 299 24.38 -6.52 -49.41
C VAL A 299 24.99 -6.67 -48.01
N TYR A 300 26.32 -6.67 -47.91
CA TYR A 300 27.04 -6.71 -46.65
C TYR A 300 26.65 -5.55 -45.72
N GLU A 301 26.73 -4.30 -46.20
CA GLU A 301 26.35 -3.10 -45.44
C GLU A 301 24.88 -3.13 -45.04
N TYR A 302 23.99 -3.58 -45.92
CA TYR A 302 22.57 -3.71 -45.61
C TYR A 302 22.33 -4.67 -44.45
N ILE A 303 22.98 -5.84 -44.46
CA ILE A 303 22.84 -6.85 -43.40
C ILE A 303 23.38 -6.31 -42.07
N LEU A 304 24.56 -5.67 -42.06
CA LEU A 304 25.13 -5.11 -40.84
C LEU A 304 24.25 -4.00 -40.24
N ASN A 305 23.80 -3.06 -41.08
CA ASN A 305 22.89 -2.01 -40.64
C ASN A 305 21.57 -2.58 -40.12
N TRP A 306 21.09 -3.68 -40.71
CA TRP A 306 19.90 -4.38 -40.24
C TRP A 306 20.11 -5.03 -38.86
N ILE A 307 21.22 -5.75 -38.66
CA ILE A 307 21.56 -6.36 -37.37
C ILE A 307 21.74 -5.27 -36.29
N ALA A 308 22.48 -4.20 -36.60
CA ALA A 308 22.68 -3.08 -35.68
C ALA A 308 21.35 -2.45 -35.28
N TRP A 309 20.45 -2.24 -36.24
CA TRP A 309 19.12 -1.70 -35.96
C TRP A 309 18.28 -2.62 -35.07
N LEU A 310 18.29 -3.94 -35.31
CA LEU A 310 17.57 -4.93 -34.49
C LEU A 310 18.06 -4.90 -33.03
N ILE A 311 19.37 -4.86 -32.82
CA ILE A 311 19.98 -4.81 -31.48
C ILE A 311 19.63 -3.49 -30.78
N GLN A 312 19.67 -2.37 -31.49
CA GLN A 312 19.37 -1.03 -30.94
C GLN A 312 17.88 -0.77 -30.71
N ASN A 313 17.00 -1.46 -31.43
CA ASN A 313 15.54 -1.28 -31.36
C ASN A 313 14.84 -2.59 -30.97
N PRO A 314 15.18 -3.16 -29.80
CA PRO A 314 14.61 -4.41 -29.34
C PRO A 314 13.09 -4.29 -29.34
N GLY A 315 12.43 -5.15 -30.12
CA GLY A 315 10.98 -5.26 -30.10
C GLY A 315 10.19 -4.36 -31.05
N LYS A 316 10.86 -3.59 -31.91
CA LYS A 316 10.20 -2.83 -32.99
C LYS A 316 10.16 -3.66 -34.28
N ASN A 317 9.00 -3.76 -34.92
CA ASN A 317 8.86 -4.35 -36.25
C ASN A 317 9.10 -3.31 -37.36
N ARG A 318 9.73 -3.74 -38.47
CA ARG A 318 10.04 -2.89 -39.63
C ARG A 318 8.85 -2.56 -40.54
N GLU A 319 7.67 -3.14 -40.32
CA GLU A 319 6.50 -2.95 -41.19
C GLU A 319 6.10 -1.47 -41.36
N LEU A 320 6.47 -0.60 -40.42
CA LEU A 320 6.24 0.85 -40.49
C LEU A 320 7.30 1.65 -41.29
N GLN A 321 8.37 1.03 -41.81
CA GLN A 321 9.45 1.73 -42.52
C GLN A 321 9.60 1.39 -44.02
N GLN A 322 8.87 0.41 -44.56
CA GLN A 322 8.89 0.17 -46.01
C GLN A 322 8.38 1.38 -46.84
N TYR A 323 7.63 2.29 -46.21
CA TYR A 323 7.14 3.52 -46.85
C TYR A 323 8.08 4.73 -46.78
N TYR A 324 9.21 4.68 -46.04
CA TYR A 324 9.99 5.90 -45.73
C TYR A 324 11.50 5.87 -46.03
N LYS A 325 12.02 4.92 -46.81
CA LYS A 325 13.42 5.00 -47.28
C LYS A 325 13.60 4.54 -48.73
N VAL A 326 12.96 5.25 -49.65
CA VAL A 326 13.69 5.73 -50.82
C VAL A 326 14.30 7.07 -50.37
N ASP A 327 15.61 7.20 -50.48
CA ASP A 327 16.42 8.36 -50.10
C ASP A 327 16.90 8.50 -48.63
N LYS A 328 18.21 8.26 -48.50
CA LYS A 328 19.18 8.79 -47.51
C LYS A 328 18.88 8.57 -46.03
N VAL A 329 19.48 7.51 -45.47
CA VAL A 329 19.99 7.55 -44.09
C VAL A 329 21.37 6.90 -44.03
N GLN A 330 22.40 7.73 -43.89
CA GLN A 330 23.71 7.37 -43.40
C GLN A 330 23.55 7.05 -41.89
N VAL A 331 23.51 5.78 -41.51
CA VAL A 331 23.71 5.40 -40.11
C VAL A 331 25.22 5.31 -39.91
N LYS A 332 25.79 6.27 -39.19
CA LYS A 332 27.21 6.25 -38.81
C LYS A 332 27.46 5.06 -37.89
N ILE A 333 28.32 4.16 -38.35
CA ILE A 333 28.93 3.07 -37.57
C ILE A 333 29.81 3.63 -36.43
N ASP A 334 30.18 4.91 -36.49
CA ASP A 334 31.08 5.60 -35.55
C ASP A 334 30.56 5.77 -34.10
N SER A 335 29.37 5.26 -33.74
CA SER A 335 28.93 5.24 -32.31
C SER A 335 29.08 3.88 -31.63
N LEU A 336 29.73 2.94 -32.32
CA LEU A 336 30.20 1.65 -31.79
C LEU A 336 31.73 1.53 -31.81
N MET A 337 32.45 2.61 -32.15
CA MET A 337 33.86 2.80 -31.84
C MET A 337 33.97 3.65 -30.58
#